data_AF-A0A8C6U5T9-F1
#
_entry.id   AF-A0A8C6U5T9-F1
#
_cell.length_a   1.000
_cell.length_b   1.000
_cell.length_c   1.000
_cell.angle_alpha   90.00
_cell.angle_beta   90.00
_cell.angle_gamma   90.00
#
_symmetry.space_group_name_H-M   'P 1'
#
loop_
_entity.id
_entity.type
_entity.pdbx_description
1 polymer ?
#
loop_
_entity_poly.entity_id
_entity_poly.type
_entity_poly.pdbx_seq_one_letter_code
_entity_poly.pdbx_strand_id
1 'polypeptide(L)'
;MSMVVFASVVRVKDGLPLSASTDYEQDAELQETKRHIKTLSKKLGQFPDRCSLKSGPYNVNFTSSLGVGYLMVCTANYPNVLAFCFLDELQREFIVTYEPKRIGSAVRPYSFIEFDTFIQKTKQRYNNPRSLSTKINLSDMQTEIKLRPPYALSLDELQALNGFSRNESSAKYNGIAPTQLLEPVSLPGVVSCVLTVLCGGLNLLRGVHAIESILQNDGEDFNYVIAFFLGTAACIYQCCLFAYFSVWRSGKSFLAFALICLCNMYLYELRNVWQILFHVAVAAFMTFQIRLRQPIGKAPDYNV
;
A
#
# COMPACT_ATOMS: atom_id res chain seq x y z
N MET A 1 -2.12 -35.11 17.16
CA MET A 1 -3.02 -34.28 17.99
C MET A 1 -3.40 -33.03 17.21
N SER A 2 -4.58 -32.44 17.45
CA SER A 2 -5.00 -31.18 16.83
C SER A 2 -4.23 -30.02 17.46
N MET A 3 -3.35 -29.35 16.71
CA MET A 3 -2.55 -28.25 17.24
C MET A 3 -2.20 -27.17 16.21
N VAL A 4 -2.00 -25.95 16.69
CA VAL A 4 -1.32 -24.84 16.03
C VAL A 4 0.18 -25.08 16.11
N VAL A 5 0.83 -25.09 14.95
CA VAL A 5 2.23 -25.47 14.78
C VAL A 5 3.12 -24.25 14.57
N PHE A 6 2.68 -23.29 13.75
CA PHE A 6 3.44 -22.09 13.43
C PHE A 6 2.50 -20.90 13.25
N ALA A 7 2.97 -19.69 13.53
CA ALA A 7 2.23 -18.47 13.22
C ALA A 7 3.18 -17.36 12.77
N SER A 8 2.71 -16.48 11.89
CA SER A 8 3.48 -15.36 11.38
C SER A 8 2.61 -14.15 11.12
N VAL A 9 3.19 -12.98 11.36
CA VAL A 9 2.62 -11.68 11.04
C VAL A 9 3.49 -11.05 9.95
N VAL A 10 2.87 -10.65 8.85
CA VAL A 10 3.56 -10.11 7.67
C VAL A 10 2.89 -8.84 7.18
N ARG A 11 3.61 -8.00 6.46
CA ARG A 11 3.03 -6.85 5.77
C ARG A 11 2.45 -7.27 4.43
N VAL A 12 1.20 -6.93 4.17
CA VAL A 12 0.46 -7.36 2.96
C VAL A 12 1.07 -6.80 1.68
N LYS A 13 1.60 -5.57 1.73
CA LYS A 13 2.12 -4.85 0.55
C LYS A 13 3.23 -5.60 -0.18
N ASP A 14 4.14 -6.21 0.56
CA ASP A 14 5.39 -6.78 0.05
C ASP A 14 5.73 -8.16 0.62
N GLY A 15 4.91 -8.68 1.54
CA GLY A 15 5.17 -9.92 2.24
C GLY A 15 6.32 -9.83 3.25
N LEU A 16 6.72 -8.62 3.68
CA LEU A 16 7.78 -8.44 4.66
C LEU A 16 7.38 -9.12 5.98
N PRO A 17 8.16 -10.09 6.50
CA PRO A 17 7.85 -10.69 7.80
C PRO A 17 8.07 -9.66 8.90
N LEU A 18 7.05 -9.45 9.72
CA LEU A 18 7.05 -8.51 10.84
C LEU A 18 7.37 -9.22 12.15
N SER A 19 6.78 -10.40 12.37
CA SER A 19 7.04 -11.30 13.49
C SER A 19 6.65 -12.73 13.14
N ALA A 20 7.17 -13.73 13.85
CA ALA A 20 6.79 -15.12 13.69
C ALA A 20 7.09 -15.92 14.95
N SER A 21 6.42 -17.05 15.13
CA SER A 21 6.74 -18.01 16.19
C SER A 21 8.10 -18.65 15.94
N THR A 22 8.97 -18.60 16.95
CA THR A 22 10.20 -19.38 16.96
C THR A 22 9.88 -20.85 17.26
N ASP A 23 10.03 -21.74 16.28
CA ASP A 23 9.78 -23.17 16.44
C ASP A 23 11.01 -23.99 16.02
N TYR A 24 11.43 -24.92 16.88
CA TYR A 24 12.59 -25.81 16.67
C TYR A 24 12.26 -27.12 15.93
N GLU A 25 11.06 -27.24 15.37
CA GLU A 25 10.62 -28.48 14.71
C GLU A 25 11.30 -28.69 13.34
N GLN A 26 11.95 -29.85 13.19
CA GLN A 26 12.68 -30.29 12.00
C GLN A 26 11.80 -31.07 11.00
N ASP A 27 10.48 -30.99 11.11
CA ASP A 27 9.59 -31.68 10.18
C ASP A 27 9.69 -31.10 8.76
N ALA A 28 10.03 -31.96 7.79
CA ALA A 28 10.22 -31.59 6.40
C ALA A 28 8.94 -31.03 5.75
N GLU A 29 7.77 -31.60 6.07
CA GLU A 29 6.48 -31.18 5.51
C GLU A 29 6.08 -29.80 6.06
N LEU A 30 6.38 -29.54 7.34
CA LEU A 30 6.21 -28.21 7.93
C LEU A 30 7.14 -27.18 7.28
N GLN A 31 8.40 -27.55 6.99
CA GLN A 31 9.34 -26.65 6.31
C GLN A 31 8.87 -26.32 4.88
N GLU A 32 8.31 -27.29 4.16
CA GLU A 32 7.68 -27.05 2.87
C GLU A 32 6.47 -26.12 2.99
N THR A 33 5.60 -26.37 3.97
CA THR A 33 4.44 -25.49 4.25
C THR A 33 4.87 -24.06 4.58
N LYS A 34 5.98 -23.88 5.31
CA LYS A 34 6.57 -22.55 5.57
C LYS A 34 7.09 -21.89 4.29
N ARG A 35 7.60 -22.65 3.31
CA ARG A 35 7.96 -22.11 1.98
C ARG A 35 6.73 -21.67 1.20
N HIS A 36 5.63 -22.43 1.27
CA HIS A 36 4.35 -22.03 0.69
C HIS A 36 3.84 -20.72 1.32
N ILE A 37 3.90 -20.60 2.64
CA ILE A 37 3.57 -19.36 3.36
C ILE A 37 4.43 -18.19 2.89
N LYS A 38 5.75 -18.35 2.78
CA LYS A 38 6.63 -17.26 2.31
C LYS A 38 6.22 -16.75 0.93
N THR A 39 5.75 -17.65 0.08
CA THR A 39 5.31 -17.32 -1.28
C THR A 39 3.92 -16.66 -1.27
N LEU A 40 3.01 -17.22 -0.49
CA LEU A 40 1.67 -16.68 -0.23
C LEU A 40 1.73 -15.26 0.36
N SER A 41 2.64 -15.00 1.30
CA SER A 41 2.81 -13.71 1.98
C SER A 41 3.06 -12.56 1.01
N LYS A 42 3.73 -12.81 -0.12
CA LYS A 42 3.98 -11.79 -1.17
C LYS A 42 2.75 -11.45 -2.01
N LYS A 43 1.71 -12.30 -1.94
CA LYS A 43 0.50 -12.22 -2.76
C LYS A 43 -0.77 -12.07 -1.93
N LEU A 44 -0.64 -11.84 -0.61
CA LEU A 44 -1.79 -11.68 0.29
C LEU A 44 -2.77 -10.62 -0.17
N GLY A 45 -2.29 -9.53 -0.78
CA GLY A 45 -3.14 -8.47 -1.31
C GLY A 45 -4.05 -8.89 -2.48
N GLN A 46 -3.86 -10.08 -3.05
CA GLN A 46 -4.69 -10.62 -4.14
C GLN A 46 -5.86 -11.48 -3.62
N PHE A 47 -5.87 -11.81 -2.33
CA PHE A 47 -6.85 -12.71 -1.74
C PHE A 47 -7.85 -11.95 -0.85
N PRO A 48 -9.02 -12.53 -0.56
CA PRO A 48 -9.95 -12.01 0.43
C PRO A 48 -9.34 -11.89 1.83
N ASP A 49 -10.05 -11.17 2.70
CA ASP A 49 -9.65 -10.93 4.08
C ASP A 49 -9.49 -12.23 4.87
N ARG A 50 -10.24 -13.30 4.59
CA ARG A 50 -10.13 -14.62 5.24
C ARG A 50 -9.98 -15.75 4.25
N CYS A 51 -8.95 -16.57 4.46
CA CYS A 51 -8.66 -17.69 3.58
C CYS A 51 -8.13 -18.90 4.34
N SER A 52 -8.29 -20.07 3.72
CA SER A 52 -7.79 -21.36 4.18
C SER A 52 -7.15 -22.11 3.01
N LEU A 53 -5.92 -22.56 3.17
CA LEU A 53 -5.17 -23.37 2.21
C LEU A 53 -4.88 -24.73 2.84
N LYS A 54 -5.23 -25.82 2.15
CA LYS A 54 -4.86 -27.18 2.56
C LYS A 54 -3.50 -27.54 1.96
N SER A 55 -2.56 -27.97 2.80
CA SER A 55 -1.18 -28.30 2.43
C SER A 55 -0.78 -29.63 3.07
N GLY A 56 -1.30 -30.74 2.51
CA GLY A 56 -1.03 -32.09 2.98
C GLY A 56 -1.50 -32.32 4.43
N PRO A 57 -0.59 -32.64 5.38
CA PRO A 57 -0.95 -32.87 6.78
C PRO A 57 -1.24 -31.57 7.55
N TYR A 58 -1.00 -30.42 6.94
CA TYR A 58 -1.20 -29.11 7.54
C TYR A 58 -2.25 -28.29 6.79
N ASN A 59 -2.93 -27.42 7.54
CA ASN A 59 -3.75 -26.35 7.00
C ASN A 59 -3.08 -25.01 7.31
N VAL A 60 -3.08 -24.12 6.33
CA VAL A 60 -2.67 -22.72 6.48
C VAL A 60 -3.92 -21.88 6.50
N ASN A 61 -4.20 -21.22 7.61
CA ASN A 61 -5.30 -20.25 7.71
C ASN A 61 -4.72 -18.86 7.82
N PHE A 62 -5.33 -17.87 7.18
CA PHE A 62 -4.89 -16.49 7.33
C PHE A 62 -6.04 -15.50 7.27
N THR A 63 -5.81 -14.37 7.96
CA THR A 63 -6.64 -13.18 7.86
C THR A 63 -5.78 -11.97 7.50
N SER A 64 -6.34 -10.99 6.80
CA SER A 64 -5.66 -9.74 6.48
C SER A 64 -6.51 -8.52 6.84
N SER A 65 -5.89 -7.54 7.49
CA SER A 65 -6.55 -6.32 7.93
C SER A 65 -5.54 -5.19 8.09
N LEU A 66 -5.93 -3.96 7.75
CA LEU A 66 -5.10 -2.75 7.89
C LEU A 66 -3.70 -2.85 7.26
N GLY A 67 -3.55 -3.65 6.19
CA GLY A 67 -2.27 -3.85 5.51
C GLY A 67 -1.32 -4.84 6.21
N VAL A 68 -1.81 -5.56 7.22
CA VAL A 68 -1.10 -6.63 7.94
C VAL A 68 -1.82 -7.95 7.72
N GLY A 69 -1.06 -9.00 7.43
CA GLY A 69 -1.52 -10.37 7.29
C GLY A 69 -1.10 -11.20 8.48
N TYR A 70 -2.03 -11.99 9.01
CA TYR A 70 -1.83 -12.90 10.13
C TYR A 70 -2.05 -14.31 9.60
N LEU A 71 -1.02 -15.13 9.66
CA LEU A 71 -1.01 -16.49 9.13
C LEU A 71 -0.77 -17.47 10.26
N MET A 72 -1.42 -18.62 10.18
CA MET A 72 -1.20 -19.75 11.07
C MET A 72 -1.10 -21.04 10.27
N VAL A 73 -0.25 -21.94 10.75
CA VAL A 73 -0.19 -23.34 10.35
C VAL A 73 -0.74 -24.17 11.49
N CYS A 74 -1.66 -25.07 11.18
CA CYS A 74 -2.19 -26.03 12.12
C CYS A 74 -2.29 -27.41 11.47
N THR A 75 -2.45 -28.46 12.27
CA THR A 75 -2.71 -29.81 11.75
C THR A 75 -4.03 -29.86 10.98
N ALA A 76 -4.16 -30.79 10.03
CA ALA A 76 -5.32 -30.88 9.14
C ALA A 76 -6.68 -31.03 9.87
N ASN A 77 -6.67 -31.58 11.08
CA ASN A 77 -7.85 -31.79 11.92
C ASN A 77 -8.15 -30.63 12.90
N TYR A 78 -7.41 -29.51 12.83
CA TYR A 78 -7.63 -28.37 13.71
C TYR A 78 -8.96 -27.66 13.38
N PRO A 79 -9.83 -27.37 14.37
CA PRO A 79 -11.12 -26.72 14.10
C PRO A 79 -10.96 -25.32 13.51
N ASN A 80 -11.61 -25.06 12.37
CA ASN A 80 -11.55 -23.74 11.71
C ASN A 80 -12.01 -22.59 12.61
N VAL A 81 -13.02 -22.81 13.45
CA VAL A 81 -13.49 -21.78 14.40
C VAL A 81 -12.35 -21.36 15.34
N LEU A 82 -11.60 -22.32 15.88
CA LEU A 82 -10.46 -22.02 16.74
C LEU A 82 -9.32 -21.37 15.98
N ALA A 83 -9.12 -21.73 14.71
CA ALA A 83 -8.11 -21.12 13.86
C ALA A 83 -8.37 -19.61 13.68
N PHE A 84 -9.58 -19.22 13.31
CA PHE A 84 -9.89 -17.81 13.12
C PHE A 84 -10.02 -17.04 14.45
N CYS A 85 -10.42 -17.69 15.56
CA CYS A 85 -10.28 -17.08 16.89
C CYS A 85 -8.82 -16.77 17.24
N PHE A 86 -7.90 -17.70 16.98
CA PHE A 86 -6.47 -17.50 17.20
C PHE A 86 -5.95 -16.30 16.39
N LEU A 87 -6.29 -16.24 15.11
CA LEU A 87 -5.89 -15.15 14.22
C LEU A 87 -6.48 -13.79 14.63
N ASP A 88 -7.74 -13.75 15.05
CA ASP A 88 -8.40 -12.52 15.53
C ASP A 88 -7.73 -11.99 16.81
N GLU A 89 -7.31 -12.88 17.72
CA GLU A 89 -6.58 -12.46 18.93
C GLU A 89 -5.18 -11.92 18.59
N LEU A 90 -4.45 -12.54 17.66
CA LEU A 90 -3.19 -11.99 17.16
C LEU A 90 -3.39 -10.61 16.50
N GLN A 91 -4.46 -10.48 15.71
CA GLN A 91 -4.79 -9.23 15.04
C GLN A 91 -5.06 -8.11 16.02
N ARG A 92 -5.96 -8.34 16.98
CA ARG A 92 -6.33 -7.34 17.99
C ARG A 92 -5.12 -6.89 18.80
N GLU A 93 -4.33 -7.82 19.30
CA GLU A 93 -3.15 -7.45 20.09
C GLU A 93 -2.15 -6.67 19.24
N PHE A 94 -1.82 -7.15 18.03
CA PHE A 94 -0.82 -6.48 17.19
C PHE A 94 -1.21 -5.04 16.82
N ILE A 95 -2.50 -4.80 16.53
CA ILE A 95 -3.04 -3.47 16.24
C ILE A 95 -2.96 -2.55 17.46
N VAL A 96 -3.19 -3.09 18.67
CA VAL A 96 -3.10 -2.33 19.93
C VAL A 96 -1.65 -2.03 20.30
N THR A 97 -0.73 -2.99 20.11
CA THR A 97 0.67 -2.86 20.51
C THR A 97 1.48 -1.95 19.58
N TYR A 98 1.21 -1.95 18.27
CA TYR A 98 2.07 -1.30 17.29
C TYR A 98 1.34 -0.29 16.40
N GLU A 99 1.94 0.89 16.26
CA GLU A 99 1.40 1.96 15.42
C GLU A 99 1.46 1.62 13.91
N PRO A 100 0.39 1.89 13.14
CA PRO A 100 0.35 1.63 11.69
C PRO A 100 1.50 2.30 10.91
N LYS A 101 1.92 3.51 11.33
CA LYS A 101 3.02 4.24 10.68
C LYS A 101 4.34 3.47 10.79
N ARG A 102 4.65 2.93 11.97
CA ARG A 102 5.88 2.16 12.24
C ARG A 102 5.90 0.85 11.44
N ILE A 103 4.74 0.20 11.30
CA ILE A 103 4.59 -1.01 10.47
C ILE A 103 4.80 -0.67 8.99
N GLY A 104 4.25 0.45 8.51
CA GLY A 104 4.40 0.91 7.13
C GLY A 104 5.82 1.31 6.76
N SER A 105 6.60 1.86 7.71
CA SER A 105 7.99 2.28 7.49
C SER A 105 9.04 1.18 7.74
N ALA A 106 8.65 0.01 8.25
CA ALA A 106 9.58 -1.08 8.52
C ALA A 106 10.27 -1.57 7.23
N VAL A 107 11.59 -1.74 7.27
CA VAL A 107 12.38 -2.25 6.14
C VAL A 107 13.04 -3.59 6.51
N ARG A 108 13.41 -3.78 7.77
CA ARG A 108 14.10 -4.99 8.23
C ARG A 108 13.10 -6.12 8.46
N PRO A 109 13.37 -7.34 7.97
CA PRO A 109 12.66 -8.54 8.38
C PRO A 109 12.63 -8.68 9.90
N TYR A 110 11.49 -9.09 10.45
CA TYR A 110 11.27 -9.30 11.88
C TYR A 110 11.49 -8.05 12.74
N SER A 111 11.16 -6.86 12.21
CA SER A 111 11.25 -5.59 12.95
C SER A 111 10.40 -5.54 14.24
N PHE A 112 9.50 -6.50 14.44
CA PHE A 112 8.60 -6.63 15.59
C PHE A 112 8.75 -8.01 16.26
N ILE A 113 9.99 -8.51 16.34
CA ILE A 113 10.30 -9.84 16.90
C ILE A 113 9.81 -10.03 18.35
N GLU A 114 9.72 -8.97 19.14
CA GLU A 114 9.22 -9.01 20.52
C GLU A 114 7.80 -9.59 20.63
N PHE A 115 7.00 -9.45 19.56
CA PHE A 115 5.65 -10.01 19.48
C PHE A 115 5.62 -11.55 19.47
N ASP A 116 6.74 -12.23 19.20
CA ASP A 116 6.87 -13.70 19.32
C ASP A 116 6.42 -14.18 20.71
N THR A 117 6.74 -13.42 21.77
CA THR A 117 6.31 -13.74 23.14
C THR A 117 4.79 -13.87 23.26
N PHE A 118 4.04 -12.97 22.61
CA PHE A 118 2.58 -13.03 22.60
C PHE A 118 2.06 -14.17 21.73
N ILE A 119 2.67 -14.37 20.56
CA ILE A 119 2.34 -15.48 19.66
C ILE A 119 2.48 -16.82 20.39
N GLN A 120 3.59 -17.04 21.10
CA GLN A 120 3.86 -18.29 21.82
C GLN A 120 2.88 -18.52 22.96
N LYS A 121 2.59 -17.50 23.77
CA LYS A 121 1.58 -17.59 24.85
C LYS A 121 0.20 -17.94 24.30
N THR A 122 -0.20 -17.28 23.21
CA THR A 122 -1.46 -17.53 22.51
C THR A 122 -1.48 -18.95 21.95
N LYS A 123 -0.44 -19.38 21.24
CA LYS A 123 -0.30 -20.74 20.66
C LYS A 123 -0.41 -21.81 21.75
N GLN A 124 0.28 -21.65 22.87
CA GLN A 124 0.20 -22.57 24.00
C GLN A 124 -1.21 -22.66 24.58
N ARG A 125 -1.94 -21.55 24.69
CA ARG A 125 -3.34 -21.57 25.12
C ARG A 125 -4.22 -22.29 24.10
N TYR A 126 -4.08 -22.00 22.81
CA TYR A 126 -4.88 -22.61 21.74
C TYR A 126 -4.60 -24.10 21.48
N ASN A 127 -3.46 -24.60 21.96
CA ASN A 127 -3.13 -26.02 21.95
C ASN A 127 -3.59 -26.77 23.20
N ASN A 128 -4.11 -26.07 24.22
CA ASN A 128 -4.55 -26.64 25.49
C ASN A 128 -6.06 -26.44 25.69
N PRO A 129 -6.92 -27.43 25.35
CA PRO A 129 -8.38 -27.33 25.47
C PRO A 129 -8.88 -26.84 26.83
N ARG A 130 -8.19 -27.21 27.92
CA ARG A 130 -8.57 -26.83 29.30
C ARG A 130 -8.41 -25.34 29.59
N SER A 131 -7.47 -24.64 28.95
CA SER A 131 -7.21 -23.21 29.18
C SER A 131 -8.02 -22.29 28.25
N LEU A 132 -8.66 -22.85 27.22
CA LEU A 132 -9.48 -22.13 26.24
C LEU A 132 -10.91 -21.85 26.72
N SER A 133 -11.49 -22.76 27.52
CA SER A 133 -12.92 -22.75 27.90
C SER A 133 -13.37 -21.52 28.70
N THR A 134 -12.46 -20.71 29.22
CA THR A 134 -12.79 -19.58 30.11
C THR A 134 -12.73 -18.21 29.44
N LYS A 135 -12.29 -18.10 28.17
CA LYS A 135 -11.96 -16.79 27.57
C LYS A 135 -12.42 -16.53 26.12
N ILE A 136 -13.04 -17.48 25.42
CA ILE A 136 -13.37 -17.31 23.99
C ILE A 136 -14.89 -17.38 23.76
N ASN A 137 -15.44 -16.33 23.14
CA ASN A 137 -16.80 -16.33 22.58
C ASN A 137 -16.82 -17.12 21.27
N LEU A 138 -16.92 -18.44 21.37
CA LEU A 138 -16.95 -19.34 20.22
C LEU A 138 -18.22 -19.18 19.37
N SER A 139 -19.33 -18.75 19.98
CA SER A 139 -20.63 -18.57 19.32
C SER A 139 -20.60 -17.54 18.20
N ASP A 140 -19.93 -16.42 18.44
CA ASP A 140 -19.88 -15.30 17.51
C ASP A 140 -19.03 -15.67 16.30
N MET A 141 -17.84 -16.22 16.55
CA MET A 141 -16.95 -16.70 15.49
C MET A 141 -17.58 -17.83 14.67
N GLN A 142 -18.30 -18.75 15.33
CA GLN A 142 -19.00 -19.83 14.64
C GLN A 142 -20.12 -19.30 13.74
N THR A 143 -20.85 -18.28 14.19
CA THR A 143 -21.88 -17.62 13.39
C THR A 143 -21.25 -16.89 12.21
N GLU A 144 -20.16 -16.16 12.45
CA GLU A 144 -19.47 -15.43 11.40
C GLU A 144 -18.89 -16.36 10.32
N ILE A 145 -18.26 -17.47 10.69
CA ILE A 145 -17.74 -18.47 9.73
C ILE A 145 -18.87 -19.11 8.93
N LYS A 146 -20.05 -19.31 9.52
CA LYS A 146 -21.22 -19.83 8.79
C LYS A 146 -21.74 -18.81 7.77
N LEU A 147 -21.77 -17.53 8.14
CA LEU A 147 -22.26 -16.45 7.27
C LEU A 147 -21.25 -16.10 6.17
N ARG A 148 -19.95 -16.13 6.49
CA ARG A 148 -18.84 -15.81 5.58
C ARG A 148 -17.74 -16.87 5.74
N PRO A 149 -17.85 -18.01 5.02
CA PRO A 149 -16.83 -19.04 5.07
C PRO A 149 -15.49 -18.50 4.51
N PRO A 150 -14.34 -18.98 5.03
CA PRO A 150 -13.03 -18.63 4.50
C PRO A 150 -12.91 -19.03 3.03
N TYR A 151 -12.27 -18.20 2.23
CA TYR A 151 -11.97 -18.54 0.83
C TYR A 151 -10.99 -19.71 0.79
N ALA A 152 -11.41 -20.82 0.17
CA ALA A 152 -10.61 -22.03 0.07
C ALA A 152 -9.60 -21.91 -1.09
N LEU A 153 -8.32 -21.89 -0.76
CA LEU A 153 -7.23 -21.89 -1.72
C LEU A 153 -6.76 -23.31 -1.99
N SER A 154 -6.51 -23.60 -3.27
CA SER A 154 -5.81 -24.80 -3.71
C SER A 154 -4.31 -24.55 -3.86
N LEU A 155 -3.51 -25.61 -3.73
CA LEU A 155 -2.07 -25.54 -3.95
C LEU A 155 -1.74 -25.17 -5.41
N ASP A 156 -2.57 -25.63 -6.36
CA ASP A 156 -2.43 -25.38 -7.79
C ASP A 156 -2.63 -23.90 -8.14
N GLU A 157 -3.60 -23.22 -7.50
CA GLU A 157 -3.75 -21.77 -7.63
C GLU A 157 -2.52 -21.02 -7.13
N LEU A 158 -1.94 -21.46 -6.00
CA LEU A 158 -0.72 -20.86 -5.47
C LEU A 158 0.48 -21.06 -6.41
N GLN A 159 0.59 -22.24 -7.04
CA GLN A 159 1.64 -22.56 -8.01
C GLN A 159 1.45 -21.84 -9.35
N ALA A 160 0.21 -21.72 -9.85
CA ALA A 160 -0.11 -20.98 -11.07
C ALA A 160 0.30 -19.51 -10.95
N LEU A 161 0.11 -18.91 -9.76
CA LEU A 161 0.59 -17.57 -9.49
C LEU A 161 2.13 -17.47 -9.54
N ASN A 162 2.86 -18.55 -9.28
CA ASN A 162 4.34 -18.58 -9.33
C ASN A 162 4.88 -18.81 -10.74
N GLY A 163 4.19 -19.61 -11.56
CA GLY A 163 4.60 -19.98 -12.93
C GLY A 163 4.61 -18.82 -13.94
N PHE A 164 3.93 -17.71 -13.65
CA PHE A 164 3.85 -16.53 -14.53
C PHE A 164 4.75 -15.37 -14.11
N SER A 165 5.94 -15.64 -13.55
CA SER A 165 6.94 -14.58 -13.30
C SER A 165 7.72 -14.21 -14.56
N ARG A 166 7.02 -13.74 -15.60
CA ARG A 166 7.52 -12.73 -16.55
C ARG A 166 6.36 -12.11 -17.32
N ASN A 167 6.08 -10.85 -17.00
CA ASN A 167 5.18 -9.90 -17.68
C ASN A 167 3.67 -9.95 -17.34
N GLU A 168 3.28 -8.85 -16.69
CA GLU A 168 2.02 -8.11 -16.75
C GLU A 168 0.73 -8.57 -16.06
N SER A 169 0.08 -7.54 -15.53
CA SER A 169 -1.30 -7.43 -15.04
C SER A 169 -1.66 -8.16 -13.73
N SER A 170 -1.24 -7.55 -12.63
CA SER A 170 -1.91 -7.67 -11.32
C SER A 170 -3.40 -7.39 -11.48
N ALA A 171 -4.21 -8.45 -11.51
CA ALA A 171 -5.64 -8.36 -11.25
C ALA A 171 -5.83 -7.69 -9.87
N LYS A 172 -6.35 -6.46 -9.88
CA LYS A 172 -6.69 -5.70 -8.68
C LYS A 172 -7.89 -6.34 -8.01
N TYR A 173 -7.64 -7.11 -6.94
CA TYR A 173 -8.63 -7.31 -5.89
C TYR A 173 -8.47 -6.18 -4.87
N ASN A 174 -9.53 -5.42 -4.62
CA ASN A 174 -9.51 -4.28 -3.68
C ASN A 174 -9.60 -4.81 -2.24
N GLY A 175 -8.45 -5.14 -1.65
CA GLY A 175 -8.32 -5.46 -0.23
C GLY A 175 -8.35 -4.21 0.65
N ILE A 176 -9.10 -4.30 1.75
CA ILE A 176 -9.35 -3.26 2.74
C ILE A 176 -8.07 -2.96 3.55
N ALA A 177 -7.43 -1.82 3.28
CA ALA A 177 -6.42 -1.22 4.17
C ALA A 177 -6.42 0.32 4.01
N PRO A 178 -6.37 1.10 5.11
CA PRO A 178 -6.40 2.56 5.07
C PRO A 178 -5.00 3.11 4.79
N THR A 179 -4.48 2.83 3.61
CA THR A 179 -3.66 3.82 2.92
C THR A 179 -4.64 4.53 2.02
N GLN A 180 -4.86 5.84 2.22
CA GLN A 180 -5.66 6.67 1.32
C GLN A 180 -4.95 6.73 -0.04
N LEU A 181 -5.08 5.64 -0.79
CA LEU A 181 -4.63 5.50 -2.15
C LEU A 181 -5.54 6.38 -2.99
N LEU A 182 -4.94 7.22 -3.83
CA LEU A 182 -5.71 7.96 -4.83
C LEU A 182 -6.24 6.98 -5.86
N GLU A 183 -7.42 7.26 -6.41
CA GLU A 183 -8.02 6.48 -7.51
C GLU A 183 -7.02 6.24 -8.66
N PRO A 184 -7.10 5.10 -9.38
CA PRO A 184 -6.25 4.86 -10.54
C PRO A 184 -6.27 6.05 -11.52
N VAL A 185 -5.11 6.37 -12.09
CA VAL A 185 -4.95 7.51 -12.99
C VAL A 185 -5.84 7.31 -14.21
N SER A 186 -6.78 8.23 -14.42
CA SER A 186 -7.64 8.23 -15.60
C SER A 186 -6.83 8.63 -16.85
N LEU A 187 -7.26 8.21 -18.04
CA LEU A 187 -6.66 8.63 -19.32
C LEU A 187 -6.43 10.15 -19.41
N PRO A 188 -7.40 11.03 -19.09
CA PRO A 188 -7.16 12.47 -19.12
C PRO A 188 -6.18 12.94 -18.03
N GLY A 189 -5.98 12.18 -16.95
CA GLY A 189 -4.95 12.43 -15.95
C GLY A 189 -3.54 12.03 -16.41
N VAL A 190 -3.42 11.00 -17.23
CA VAL A 190 -2.15 10.66 -17.90
C VAL A 190 -1.78 11.78 -18.88
N VAL A 191 -2.74 12.22 -19.70
CA VAL A 191 -2.54 13.32 -20.64
C VAL A 191 -2.13 14.61 -19.93
N SER A 192 -2.79 14.97 -18.82
CA SER A 192 -2.40 16.16 -18.05
C SER A 192 -0.97 16.04 -17.50
N CYS A 193 -0.59 14.88 -16.97
CA CYS A 193 0.76 14.63 -16.45
C CYS A 193 1.84 14.79 -17.54
N VAL A 194 1.62 14.19 -18.72
CA VAL A 194 2.55 14.29 -19.85
C VAL A 194 2.71 15.74 -20.31
N LEU A 195 1.59 16.47 -20.44
CA LEU A 195 1.63 17.89 -20.82
C LEU A 195 2.34 18.75 -19.78
N THR A 196 2.10 18.53 -18.48
CA THR A 196 2.78 19.26 -17.40
C THR A 196 4.28 18.98 -17.36
N VAL A 197 4.72 17.74 -17.59
CA VAL A 197 6.14 17.39 -17.71
C VAL A 197 6.77 18.08 -18.91
N LEU A 198 6.09 18.11 -20.05
CA LEU A 198 6.56 18.82 -21.25
C LEU A 198 6.68 20.33 -21.00
N CYS A 199 5.71 20.95 -20.33
CA CYS A 199 5.79 22.35 -19.92
C CYS A 199 6.98 22.63 -19.00
N GLY A 200 7.25 21.74 -18.03
CA GLY A 200 8.42 21.84 -17.16
C GLY A 200 9.74 21.73 -17.96
N GLY A 201 9.81 20.80 -18.91
CA GLY A 201 10.97 20.64 -19.80
C GLY A 201 11.24 21.88 -20.67
N LEU A 202 10.19 22.48 -21.25
CA LEU A 202 10.32 23.72 -22.03
C LEU A 202 10.77 24.91 -21.18
N ASN A 203 10.26 25.03 -19.96
CA ASN A 203 10.71 26.05 -19.01
C ASN A 203 12.18 25.87 -18.63
N LEU A 204 12.60 24.61 -18.38
CA LEU A 204 13.98 24.29 -18.04
C LEU A 204 14.93 24.60 -19.20
N LEU A 205 14.57 24.20 -20.43
CA LEU A 205 15.38 24.46 -21.62
C LEU A 205 15.59 25.97 -21.83
N ARG A 206 14.53 26.77 -21.71
CA ARG A 206 14.63 28.23 -21.82
C ARG A 206 15.38 28.87 -20.66
N GLY A 207 15.23 28.34 -19.43
CA GLY A 207 15.99 28.80 -18.28
C GLY A 207 17.49 28.56 -18.44
N VAL A 208 17.89 27.40 -18.97
CA VAL A 208 19.29 27.08 -19.25
C VAL A 208 19.86 28.00 -20.34
N HIS A 209 19.09 28.26 -21.40
CA HIS A 209 19.54 29.17 -22.46
C HIS A 209 19.62 30.63 -21.98
N ALA A 210 18.72 31.05 -21.09
CA ALA A 210 18.78 32.36 -20.46
C ALA A 210 20.00 32.51 -19.51
N ILE A 211 20.44 31.43 -18.85
CA ILE A 211 21.71 31.43 -18.09
C ILE A 211 22.89 31.69 -19.03
N GLU A 212 22.91 31.04 -20.19
CA GLU A 212 23.95 31.23 -21.20
C GLU A 212 23.99 32.68 -21.72
N SER A 213 22.82 33.32 -21.87
CA SER A 213 22.68 34.73 -22.23
C SER A 213 23.19 35.69 -21.14
N ILE A 214 22.95 35.40 -19.85
CA ILE A 214 23.48 36.20 -18.72
C ILE A 214 25.00 36.14 -18.64
N LEU A 215 25.60 35.00 -18.99
CA LEU A 215 27.05 34.88 -19.06
C LEU A 215 27.67 35.79 -20.15
N GLN A 216 26.86 36.24 -21.11
CA GLN A 216 27.28 37.11 -22.21
C GLN A 216 26.92 38.58 -22.01
N ASN A 217 25.86 38.90 -21.26
CA ASN A 217 25.37 40.27 -21.01
C ASN A 217 25.30 40.56 -19.49
N ASP A 218 25.82 41.71 -19.06
CA ASP A 218 26.02 42.17 -17.66
C ASP A 218 24.77 42.15 -16.72
N GLY A 219 24.24 40.96 -16.40
CA GLY A 219 23.45 40.68 -15.20
C GLY A 219 21.98 41.11 -15.16
N GLU A 220 21.46 41.84 -16.16
CA GLU A 220 20.06 42.33 -16.13
C GLU A 220 18.99 41.22 -16.24
N ASP A 221 19.35 40.03 -16.75
CA ASP A 221 18.39 38.95 -17.06
C ASP A 221 18.22 37.88 -15.95
N PHE A 222 18.87 38.03 -14.80
CA PHE A 222 18.87 37.00 -13.74
C PHE A 222 17.47 36.70 -13.19
N ASN A 223 16.60 37.71 -13.11
CA ASN A 223 15.23 37.54 -12.64
C ASN A 223 14.41 36.65 -13.58
N TYR A 224 14.67 36.70 -14.89
CA TYR A 224 13.99 35.83 -15.87
C TYR A 224 14.40 34.38 -15.70
N VAL A 225 15.69 34.12 -15.45
CA VAL A 225 16.18 32.78 -15.13
C VAL A 225 15.47 32.21 -13.91
N ILE A 226 15.39 32.98 -12.82
CA ILE A 226 14.66 32.55 -11.61
C ILE A 226 13.21 32.19 -11.98
N ALA A 227 12.52 33.02 -12.77
CA ALA A 227 11.14 32.76 -13.17
C ALA A 227 10.98 31.46 -13.98
N PHE A 228 11.92 31.13 -14.88
CA PHE A 228 11.91 29.86 -15.61
C PHE A 228 12.08 28.64 -14.68
N PHE A 229 13.06 28.67 -13.77
CA PHE A 229 13.30 27.57 -12.83
C PHE A 229 12.16 27.41 -11.81
N LEU A 230 11.60 28.51 -11.34
CA LEU A 230 10.45 28.52 -10.44
C LEU A 230 9.21 27.92 -11.12
N GLY A 231 8.99 28.25 -12.39
CA GLY A 231 7.95 27.64 -13.22
C GLY A 231 8.15 26.12 -13.41
N THR A 232 9.39 25.68 -13.63
CA THR A 232 9.74 24.24 -13.71
C THR A 232 9.47 23.51 -12.40
N ALA A 233 9.93 24.07 -11.28
CA ALA A 233 9.72 23.49 -9.96
C ALA A 233 8.23 23.37 -9.61
N ALA A 234 7.43 24.39 -9.96
CA ALA A 234 5.99 24.37 -9.76
C ALA A 234 5.28 23.28 -10.60
N CYS A 235 5.71 23.05 -11.85
CA CYS A 235 5.20 21.96 -12.70
C CYS A 235 5.51 20.58 -12.11
N ILE A 236 6.75 20.36 -11.65
CA ILE A 236 7.15 19.11 -10.98
C ILE A 236 6.34 18.91 -9.70
N TYR A 237 6.14 19.98 -8.93
CA TYR A 237 5.34 19.94 -7.71
C TYR A 237 3.87 19.57 -7.97
N GLN A 238 3.25 20.06 -9.05
CA GLN A 238 1.92 19.63 -9.47
C GLN A 238 1.89 18.12 -9.82
N CYS A 239 2.89 17.61 -10.55
CA CYS A 239 3.00 16.17 -10.83
C CYS A 239 3.16 15.34 -9.54
N CYS A 240 3.96 15.81 -8.59
CA CYS A 240 4.12 15.16 -7.28
C CYS A 240 2.82 15.17 -6.47
N LEU A 241 2.11 16.30 -6.42
CA LEU A 241 0.80 16.40 -5.76
C LEU A 241 -0.26 15.51 -6.42
N PHE A 242 -0.15 15.30 -7.72
CA PHE A 242 -1.01 14.36 -8.42
C PHE A 242 -0.68 12.92 -8.08
N ALA A 243 0.61 12.56 -7.96
CA ALA A 243 1.05 11.20 -7.67
C ALA A 243 0.84 10.77 -6.21
N TYR A 244 1.03 11.68 -5.25
CA TYR A 244 1.07 11.37 -3.81
C TYR A 244 -0.09 11.97 -3.02
N PHE A 245 -0.51 11.26 -1.97
CA PHE A 245 -1.56 11.74 -1.06
C PHE A 245 -1.03 12.85 -0.12
N SER A 246 -1.77 13.95 -0.01
CA SER A 246 -1.50 15.03 0.96
C SER A 246 -2.82 15.59 1.49
N VAL A 247 -2.89 15.86 2.80
CA VAL A 247 -4.10 16.36 3.48
C VAL A 247 -4.56 17.72 2.92
N TRP A 248 -3.62 18.53 2.39
CA TRP A 248 -3.89 19.86 1.83
C TRP A 248 -3.70 19.90 0.30
N ARG A 249 -3.87 18.76 -0.38
CA ARG A 249 -3.57 18.61 -1.83
C ARG A 249 -4.24 19.66 -2.70
N SER A 250 -5.51 19.96 -2.44
CA SER A 250 -6.27 20.98 -3.16
C SER A 250 -5.67 22.38 -2.99
N GLY A 251 -5.41 22.81 -1.75
CA GLY A 251 -4.82 24.13 -1.48
C GLY A 251 -3.40 24.26 -2.07
N LYS A 252 -2.57 23.23 -1.90
CA LYS A 252 -1.21 23.18 -2.45
C LYS A 252 -1.20 23.22 -3.99
N SER A 253 -2.16 22.57 -4.65
CA SER A 253 -2.28 22.60 -6.11
C SER A 253 -2.69 23.97 -6.64
N PHE A 254 -3.58 24.68 -5.93
CA PHE A 254 -3.97 26.05 -6.29
C PHE A 254 -2.82 27.03 -6.09
N LEU A 255 -2.03 26.87 -5.03
CA LEU A 255 -0.83 27.67 -4.82
C LEU A 255 0.19 27.44 -5.93
N ALA A 256 0.40 26.18 -6.33
CA ALA A 256 1.29 25.85 -7.45
C ALA A 256 0.79 26.43 -8.78
N PHE A 257 -0.53 26.40 -9.02
CA PHE A 257 -1.13 27.03 -10.20
C PHE A 257 -0.94 28.55 -10.22
N ALA A 258 -1.21 29.23 -9.11
CA ALA A 258 -1.00 30.67 -8.98
C ALA A 258 0.46 31.04 -9.24
N LEU A 259 1.40 30.24 -8.72
CA LEU A 259 2.82 30.43 -8.97
C LEU A 259 3.18 30.29 -10.46
N ILE A 260 2.63 29.28 -11.15
CA ILE A 260 2.83 29.12 -12.60
C ILE A 260 2.28 30.32 -13.37
N CYS A 261 1.12 30.85 -13.01
CA CYS A 261 0.55 32.04 -13.63
C CYS A 261 1.46 33.27 -13.42
N LEU A 262 1.93 33.49 -12.19
CA LEU A 262 2.83 34.60 -11.88
C LEU A 262 4.15 34.51 -12.64
N CYS A 263 4.78 33.33 -12.72
CA CYS A 263 5.98 33.11 -13.51
C CYS A 263 5.75 33.38 -15.00
N ASN A 264 4.62 32.94 -15.56
CA ASN A 264 4.32 33.17 -16.97
C ASN A 264 3.96 34.63 -17.29
N MET A 265 3.29 35.34 -16.37
CA MET A 265 3.02 36.78 -16.49
C MET A 265 4.31 37.59 -16.43
N TYR A 266 5.24 37.23 -15.54
CA TYR A 266 6.55 37.87 -15.46
C TYR A 266 7.39 37.64 -16.72
N LEU A 267 7.19 36.50 -17.39
CA LEU A 267 7.87 36.16 -18.64
C LEU A 267 7.10 36.62 -19.90
N TYR A 268 6.17 37.57 -19.77
CA TYR A 268 5.32 38.03 -20.89
C TYR A 268 6.13 38.59 -22.06
N GLU A 269 7.23 39.30 -21.79
CA GLU A 269 8.06 39.89 -22.85
C GLU A 269 8.87 38.83 -23.63
N LEU A 270 9.17 37.70 -22.98
CA LEU A 270 9.97 36.60 -23.54
C LEU A 270 9.11 35.48 -24.16
N ARG A 271 7.78 35.56 -24.06
CA ARG A 271 6.85 34.50 -24.48
C ARG A 271 5.74 35.07 -25.35
N ASN A 272 5.40 34.34 -26.41
CA ASN A 272 4.20 34.65 -27.17
C ASN A 272 2.95 34.41 -26.30
N VAL A 273 1.92 35.24 -26.46
CA VAL A 273 0.60 35.10 -25.82
C VAL A 273 0.06 33.67 -25.92
N TRP A 274 0.21 33.01 -27.07
CA TRP A 274 -0.22 31.62 -27.25
C TRP A 274 0.55 30.62 -26.38
N GLN A 275 1.84 30.87 -26.13
CA GLN A 275 2.66 30.02 -25.25
C GLN A 275 2.24 30.21 -23.79
N ILE A 276 1.99 31.46 -23.38
CA ILE A 276 1.51 31.78 -22.04
C ILE A 276 0.16 31.09 -21.78
N LEU A 277 -0.77 31.23 -22.71
CA LEU A 277 -2.08 30.57 -22.64
C LEU A 277 -1.95 29.05 -22.56
N PHE A 278 -1.05 28.45 -23.34
CA PHE A 278 -0.80 27.01 -23.29
C PHE A 278 -0.30 26.55 -21.91
N HIS A 279 0.72 27.21 -21.35
CA HIS A 279 1.27 26.86 -20.03
C HIS A 279 0.22 27.03 -18.91
N VAL A 280 -0.57 28.10 -18.96
CA VAL A 280 -1.65 28.36 -17.99
C VAL A 280 -2.76 27.32 -18.13
N ALA A 281 -3.18 26.99 -19.36
CA ALA A 281 -4.22 26.00 -19.61
C ALA A 281 -3.81 24.60 -19.13
N VAL A 282 -2.56 24.18 -19.38
CA VAL A 282 -2.02 22.91 -18.89
C VAL A 282 -1.97 22.86 -17.36
N ALA A 283 -1.53 23.94 -16.71
CA ALA A 283 -1.47 24.02 -15.24
C ALA A 283 -2.87 24.06 -14.59
N ALA A 284 -3.85 24.70 -15.25
CA ALA A 284 -5.24 24.71 -14.81
C ALA A 284 -5.87 23.32 -14.97
N PHE A 285 -5.65 22.66 -16.11
CA PHE A 285 -6.12 21.31 -16.37
C PHE A 285 -5.53 20.30 -15.37
N MET A 286 -4.23 20.39 -15.09
CA MET A 286 -3.59 19.57 -14.06
C MET A 286 -4.18 19.79 -12.66
N THR A 287 -4.41 21.05 -12.28
CA THR A 287 -5.06 21.40 -11.00
C THR A 287 -6.49 20.88 -10.91
N PHE A 288 -7.23 20.92 -12.02
CA PHE A 288 -8.56 20.34 -12.11
C PHE A 288 -8.51 18.81 -11.93
N GLN A 289 -7.56 18.13 -12.56
CA GLN A 289 -7.39 16.68 -12.40
C GLN A 289 -6.95 16.29 -10.98
N ILE A 290 -6.11 17.10 -10.33
CA ILE A 290 -5.75 16.94 -8.92
C ILE A 290 -6.98 17.14 -8.01
N ARG A 291 -7.92 18.01 -8.36
CA ARG A 291 -9.20 18.18 -7.63
C ARG A 291 -10.13 16.99 -7.83
N LEU A 292 -10.28 16.52 -9.07
CA LEU A 292 -11.19 15.42 -9.41
C LEU A 292 -10.73 14.07 -8.85
N ARG A 293 -9.41 13.84 -8.72
CA ARG A 293 -8.85 12.58 -8.25
C ARG A 293 -9.07 12.37 -6.76
N GLN A 294 -10.27 11.97 -6.33
CA GLN A 294 -10.58 11.80 -4.91
C GLN A 294 -9.66 10.75 -4.25
N PRO A 295 -9.31 10.90 -2.96
CA PRO A 295 -8.83 9.76 -2.19
C PRO A 295 -9.95 8.71 -2.18
N ILE A 296 -9.62 7.44 -2.39
CA ILE A 296 -10.61 6.36 -2.35
C ILE A 296 -11.38 6.47 -1.04
N GLY A 297 -12.68 6.78 -1.16
CA GLY A 297 -13.56 7.06 -0.03
C GLY A 297 -13.73 5.82 0.85
N LYS A 298 -13.96 6.06 2.16
CA LYS A 298 -14.47 5.02 3.05
C LYS A 298 -15.73 4.41 2.44
N ALA A 299 -15.87 3.10 2.50
CA ALA A 299 -17.13 2.43 2.22
C ALA A 299 -18.25 3.07 3.07
N PRO A 300 -19.45 3.31 2.51
CA PRO A 300 -20.59 3.75 3.28
C PRO A 300 -21.03 2.54 4.10
N ASP A 301 -20.66 2.52 5.39
CA ASP A 301 -21.34 1.83 6.49
C ASP A 301 -20.42 1.83 7.72
N TYR A 302 -20.38 2.96 8.42
CA TYR A 302 -19.91 3.03 9.80
C TYR A 302 -20.75 4.09 10.52
N ASN A 303 -21.89 3.66 11.06
CA ASN A 303 -22.53 4.33 12.18
C ASN A 303 -21.95 3.73 13.45
N VAL A 304 -21.06 4.48 14.10
CA VAL A 304 -20.83 4.43 15.54
C VAL A 304 -20.92 5.86 16.04
#